data_AF-A0A0S3TK37-F1
#
_entry.id   AF-A0A0S3TK37-F1
#
_cell.length_a   1.000
_cell.length_b   1.000
_cell.length_c   1.000
_cell.angle_alpha   90.00
_cell.angle_beta   90.00
_cell.angle_gamma   90.00
#
_symmetry.space_group_name_H-M   'P 1'
#
loop_
_entity.id
_entity.type
_entity.pdbx_description
1 polymer ?
#
loop_
_entity_poly.entity_id
_entity_poly.type
_entity_poly.pdbx_seq_one_letter_code
_entity_poly.pdbx_strand_id
1 'polypeptide(L)'
;MNRNSKEYQQQKQKRAEVMWKALERIIPDMRSRCDVTLVGTPLTHEQFLRRHRGSYRPAIPAGKGFFPGSTTPLKGLLCCGDLTFPGIGLPAVAASGMITANTLAPVSKHLQMLQDIGYIMSA
;
A
#
# COMPACT_ATOMS: atom_id res chain seq x y z
N MET A 1 -21.81 8.93 -2.10
CA MET A 1 -21.65 10.08 -3.02
C MET A 1 -20.93 9.61 -4.27
N ASN A 2 -21.35 10.06 -5.44
CA ASN A 2 -20.69 9.74 -6.70
C ASN A 2 -19.44 10.63 -6.88
N ARG A 3 -18.27 10.04 -7.17
CA ARG A 3 -16.98 10.78 -7.32
C ARG A 3 -16.95 11.77 -8.49
N ASN A 4 -17.84 11.61 -9.46
CA ASN A 4 -17.97 12.50 -10.61
C ASN A 4 -19.01 13.60 -10.38
N SER A 5 -19.66 13.61 -9.21
CA SER A 5 -20.71 14.58 -8.92
C SER A 5 -20.12 15.94 -8.54
N LYS A 6 -20.85 17.02 -8.88
CA LYS A 6 -20.43 18.39 -8.52
C LYS A 6 -20.38 18.57 -7.00
N GLU A 7 -21.31 17.95 -6.29
CA GLU A 7 -21.42 17.99 -4.83
C GLU A 7 -20.16 17.40 -4.17
N TYR A 8 -19.67 16.27 -4.68
CA TYR A 8 -18.44 15.66 -4.20
C TYR A 8 -17.22 16.56 -4.46
N GLN A 9 -17.11 17.15 -5.66
CA GLN A 9 -15.99 18.05 -5.99
C GLN A 9 -15.99 19.30 -5.09
N GLN A 10 -17.16 19.91 -4.87
CA GLN A 10 -17.30 21.05 -3.96
C GLN A 10 -16.96 20.67 -2.52
N GLN A 11 -17.45 19.52 -2.04
CA GLN A 11 -17.16 19.04 -0.69
C GLN A 11 -15.67 18.74 -0.52
N LYS A 12 -15.03 18.14 -1.52
CA LYS A 12 -13.60 17.85 -1.55
C LYS A 12 -12.79 19.13 -1.38
N GLN A 13 -13.11 20.19 -2.13
CA GLN A 13 -12.45 21.48 -1.98
C GLN A 13 -12.71 22.10 -0.60
N LYS A 14 -13.99 22.17 -0.18
CA LYS A 14 -14.38 22.74 1.13
C LYS A 14 -13.67 22.05 2.30
N ARG A 15 -13.47 20.74 2.24
CA ARG A 15 -12.77 19.97 3.29
C ARG A 15 -11.26 20.21 3.28
N ALA A 16 -10.67 20.55 2.13
CA ALA A 16 -9.24 20.86 2.04
C ALA A 16 -8.88 22.25 2.61
N GLU A 17 -9.84 23.18 2.68
CA GLU A 17 -9.61 24.55 3.14
C GLU A 17 -9.00 24.66 4.54
N VAL A 18 -9.28 23.71 5.45
CA VAL A 18 -8.66 23.71 6.79
C VAL A 18 -7.14 23.52 6.73
N MET A 19 -6.66 22.68 5.80
CA MET A 19 -5.24 22.45 5.61
C MET A 19 -4.57 23.67 4.96
N TRP A 20 -5.22 24.30 3.99
CA TRP A 20 -4.74 25.55 3.39
C TRP A 20 -4.59 26.66 4.43
N LYS A 21 -5.61 26.90 5.24
CA LYS A 21 -5.57 27.91 6.30
C LYS A 21 -4.48 27.63 7.34
N ALA A 22 -4.18 26.35 7.60
CA ALA A 22 -3.09 25.98 8.50
C ALA A 22 -1.72 26.29 7.88
N LEU A 23 -1.54 26.01 6.58
CA LEU A 23 -0.32 26.31 5.85
C LEU A 23 -0.09 27.83 5.70
N GLU A 24 -1.14 28.60 5.41
CA GLU A 24 -1.07 30.06 5.26
C GLU A 24 -0.62 30.80 6.53
N ARG A 25 -0.79 30.18 7.71
CA ARG A 25 -0.25 30.75 8.96
C ARG A 25 1.28 30.72 9.01
N ILE A 26 1.91 29.82 8.26
CA ILE A 26 3.37 29.62 8.24
C ILE A 26 3.96 30.21 6.94
N ILE A 27 3.26 30.02 5.81
CA ILE A 27 3.64 30.48 4.48
C ILE A 27 2.46 31.29 3.91
N PRO A 28 2.37 32.60 4.17
CA PRO A 28 1.20 33.42 3.85
C PRO A 28 0.80 33.44 2.38
N ASP A 29 1.76 33.28 1.48
CA ASP A 29 1.58 33.28 0.02
C ASP A 29 1.64 31.88 -0.59
N MET A 30 1.42 30.81 0.20
CA MET A 30 1.52 29.42 -0.27
C MET A 30 0.70 29.17 -1.53
N ARG A 31 -0.52 29.72 -1.62
CA ARG A 31 -1.40 29.49 -2.78
C ARG A 31 -0.85 30.05 -4.09
N SER A 32 -0.17 31.20 -4.06
CA SER A 32 0.41 31.78 -5.28
C SER A 32 1.67 31.05 -5.73
N ARG A 33 2.29 30.24 -4.86
CA ARG A 33 3.46 29.41 -5.15
C ARG A 33 3.10 28.01 -5.68
N CYS A 34 1.84 27.61 -5.62
CA CYS A 34 1.41 26.28 -6.01
C CYS A 34 0.96 26.23 -7.48
N ASP A 35 1.78 25.64 -8.35
CA ASP A 35 1.40 25.37 -9.74
C ASP A 35 0.38 24.23 -9.85
N VAL A 36 0.48 23.22 -8.97
CA VAL A 36 -0.36 22.03 -9.00
C VAL A 36 -0.89 21.72 -7.59
N THR A 37 -2.21 21.54 -7.50
CA THR A 37 -2.89 21.13 -6.28
C THR A 37 -3.76 19.92 -6.53
N LEU A 38 -3.51 18.83 -5.80
CA LEU A 38 -4.33 17.62 -5.84
C LEU A 38 -4.79 17.27 -4.43
N VAL A 39 -6.10 17.35 -4.19
CA VAL A 39 -6.68 16.94 -2.90
C VAL A 39 -6.91 15.42 -2.92
N GLY A 40 -6.43 14.71 -1.90
CA GLY A 40 -6.74 13.30 -1.66
C GLY A 40 -7.99 13.12 -0.79
N THR A 41 -8.83 12.14 -1.10
CA THR A 41 -9.95 11.70 -0.26
C THR A 41 -9.97 10.18 -0.17
N PRO A 42 -10.80 9.57 0.71
CA PRO A 42 -11.01 8.12 0.68
C PRO A 42 -11.42 7.61 -0.71
N LEU A 43 -12.29 8.30 -1.44
CA LEU A 43 -12.65 7.88 -2.81
C LEU A 43 -11.46 7.96 -3.78
N THR A 44 -10.52 8.89 -3.55
CA THR A 44 -9.24 8.92 -4.28
C THR A 44 -8.39 7.69 -3.94
N HIS A 45 -8.27 7.31 -2.67
CA HIS A 45 -7.54 6.10 -2.27
C HIS A 45 -8.17 4.83 -2.85
N GLU A 46 -9.50 4.73 -2.84
CA GLU A 46 -10.23 3.60 -3.43
C GLU A 46 -9.97 3.48 -4.93
N GLN A 47 -9.98 4.61 -5.64
CA GLN A 47 -9.68 4.65 -7.07
C GLN A 47 -8.25 4.22 -7.40
N PHE A 48 -7.24 4.82 -6.75
CA PHE A 48 -5.85 4.63 -7.15
C PHE A 48 -5.21 3.38 -6.55
N LEU A 49 -5.64 2.98 -5.36
CA LEU A 49 -5.02 1.88 -4.61
C LEU A 49 -5.95 0.65 -4.51
N ARG A 50 -7.15 0.71 -5.11
CA ARG A 50 -8.19 -0.34 -5.03
C ARG A 50 -8.52 -0.74 -3.59
N ARG A 51 -8.44 0.23 -2.67
CA ARG A 51 -8.69 0.00 -1.24
C ARG A 51 -10.17 0.02 -0.96
N HIS A 52 -10.64 -0.99 -0.25
CA HIS A 52 -12.02 -1.03 0.22
C HIS A 52 -12.35 0.25 1.01
N ARG A 53 -13.35 1.01 0.52
CA ARG A 53 -13.78 2.29 1.10
C ARG A 53 -12.68 3.34 1.23
N GLY A 54 -11.59 3.21 0.46
CA GLY A 54 -10.47 4.14 0.52
C GLY A 54 -9.66 4.07 1.79
N SER A 55 -9.74 2.96 2.53
CA SER A 55 -9.00 2.83 3.78
C SER A 55 -7.51 2.99 3.50
N TYR A 56 -6.88 3.87 4.29
CA TYR A 56 -5.41 3.93 4.32
C TYR A 56 -4.86 2.57 4.76
N ARG A 57 -5.53 1.92 5.73
CA ARG A 57 -5.19 0.58 6.23
C ARG A 57 -6.34 -0.07 7.01
N PRO A 58 -6.57 -1.39 6.91
CA PRO A 58 -7.24 -2.15 7.96
C PRO A 58 -6.31 -2.23 9.17
N ALA A 59 -6.64 -1.50 10.24
CA ALA A 59 -5.91 -1.63 11.48
C ALA A 59 -6.39 -2.89 12.21
N ILE A 60 -5.53 -3.89 12.34
CA ILE A 60 -5.65 -4.83 13.46
C ILE A 60 -5.31 -4.00 14.71
N PRO A 61 -6.21 -3.90 15.70
CA PRO A 61 -5.93 -3.13 16.91
C PRO A 61 -4.64 -3.61 17.56
N ALA A 62 -3.84 -2.68 18.09
CA ALA A 62 -2.59 -3.02 18.75
C ALA A 62 -2.83 -4.05 19.87
N GLY A 63 -1.99 -5.09 19.92
CA GLY A 63 -2.11 -6.18 20.87
C GLY A 63 -3.22 -7.20 20.58
N LYS A 64 -4.00 -7.04 19.51
CA LYS A 64 -5.09 -7.99 19.16
C LYS A 64 -4.73 -9.03 18.10
N GLY A 65 -3.60 -8.86 17.40
CA GLY A 65 -3.12 -9.86 16.46
C GLY A 65 -2.02 -9.35 15.54
N PHE A 66 -1.55 -10.27 14.69
CA PHE A 66 -0.59 -10.00 13.63
C PHE A 66 -1.27 -9.99 12.27
N PHE A 67 -0.63 -9.35 11.29
CA PHE A 67 -1.03 -9.47 9.89
C PHE A 67 -0.98 -10.94 9.44
N PRO A 68 -1.91 -11.39 8.59
CA PRO A 68 -1.86 -12.73 8.03
C PRO A 68 -0.58 -12.96 7.21
N GLY A 69 -0.13 -14.21 7.15
CA GLY A 69 0.97 -14.62 6.29
C GLY A 69 0.61 -14.59 4.80
N SER A 70 1.55 -15.02 3.94
CA SER A 70 1.39 -15.00 2.49
C SER A 70 0.37 -16.03 1.97
N THR A 71 0.13 -17.10 2.72
CA THR A 71 -0.75 -18.20 2.30
C THR A 71 -2.23 -17.90 2.51
N THR A 72 -3.07 -18.36 1.61
CA THR A 72 -4.53 -18.32 1.75
C THR A 72 -5.13 -19.73 1.86
N PRO A 73 -6.38 -19.89 2.31
CA PRO A 73 -7.08 -21.19 2.26
C PRO A 73 -7.27 -21.74 0.83
N LEU A 74 -7.12 -20.90 -0.19
CA LEU A 74 -7.23 -21.30 -1.59
C LEU A 74 -5.88 -21.80 -2.11
N LYS A 75 -5.83 -23.07 -2.50
CA LYS A 75 -4.61 -23.70 -3.02
C LYS A 75 -4.07 -22.94 -4.23
N GLY A 76 -2.79 -22.56 -4.17
CA GLY A 76 -2.10 -21.85 -5.25
C GLY A 76 -2.33 -20.33 -5.27
N LEU A 77 -3.16 -19.79 -4.37
CA LEU A 77 -3.34 -18.35 -4.22
C LEU A 77 -2.53 -17.84 -3.02
N LEU A 78 -1.61 -16.92 -3.28
CA LEU A 78 -0.86 -16.21 -2.26
C LEU A 78 -1.16 -14.71 -2.30
N CYS A 79 -1.04 -14.07 -1.15
CA CYS A 79 -1.19 -12.64 -0.97
C CYS A 79 0.15 -12.03 -0.53
N CYS A 80 0.42 -10.83 -1.02
CA CYS A 80 1.54 -10.00 -0.53
C CYS A 80 1.10 -8.54 -0.50
N GLY A 81 1.85 -7.72 0.23
CA GLY A 81 1.64 -6.28 0.31
C GLY A 81 1.42 -5.82 1.74
N ASP A 82 0.79 -4.66 1.88
CA ASP A 82 0.69 -3.95 3.16
C ASP A 82 -0.33 -4.56 4.15
N LEU A 83 -1.14 -5.51 3.67
CA LEU A 83 -2.10 -6.30 4.46
C LEU A 83 -1.56 -7.66 4.87
N THR A 84 -0.42 -8.05 4.32
CA THR A 84 0.25 -9.30 4.59
C THR A 84 1.46 -9.00 5.46
N PHE A 85 1.78 -9.89 6.39
CA PHE A 85 2.99 -9.77 7.21
C PHE A 85 4.21 -9.48 6.31
N PRO A 86 5.08 -8.52 6.65
CA PRO A 86 5.20 -7.80 7.94
C PRO A 86 4.25 -6.61 8.19
N GLY A 87 3.50 -6.15 7.18
CA GLY A 87 2.54 -5.06 7.31
C GLY A 87 2.94 -3.79 6.55
N ILE A 88 2.75 -2.63 7.17
CA ILE A 88 2.77 -1.34 6.46
C ILE A 88 4.13 -0.65 6.33
N GLY A 89 4.21 0.19 5.31
CA GLY A 89 5.40 0.96 4.98
C GLY A 89 6.19 0.28 3.87
N LEU A 90 6.92 1.09 3.10
CA LEU A 90 7.66 0.62 1.93
C LEU A 90 8.57 -0.60 2.24
N PRO A 91 9.37 -0.61 3.32
CA PRO A 91 10.21 -1.77 3.63
C PRO A 91 9.41 -3.03 3.96
N ALA A 92 8.33 -2.90 4.73
CA ALA A 92 7.49 -4.04 5.10
C ALA A 92 6.76 -4.62 3.90
N VAL A 93 6.23 -3.78 3.01
CA VAL A 93 5.59 -4.20 1.76
C VAL A 93 6.58 -4.95 0.87
N ALA A 94 7.81 -4.44 0.71
CA ALA A 94 8.85 -5.11 -0.06
C ALA A 94 9.22 -6.48 0.56
N ALA A 95 9.39 -6.53 1.88
CA ALA A 95 9.65 -7.78 2.59
C ALA A 95 8.50 -8.78 2.45
N SER A 96 7.25 -8.33 2.49
CA SER A 96 6.07 -9.19 2.26
C SER A 96 6.10 -9.84 0.87
N GLY A 97 6.49 -9.07 -0.16
CA GLY A 97 6.71 -9.58 -1.51
C GLY A 97 7.83 -10.64 -1.55
N MET A 98 8.97 -10.37 -0.91
CA MET A 98 10.07 -11.33 -0.81
C MET A 98 9.68 -12.62 -0.11
N ILE A 99 8.96 -12.54 1.02
CA ILE A 99 8.47 -13.71 1.76
C ILE A 99 7.56 -14.56 0.86
N THR A 100 6.65 -13.91 0.14
CA THR A 100 5.72 -14.58 -0.77
C THR A 100 6.45 -15.28 -1.91
N ALA A 101 7.44 -14.63 -2.52
CA ALA A 101 8.27 -15.23 -3.57
C ALA A 101 9.05 -16.46 -3.05
N ASN A 102 9.67 -16.35 -1.87
CA ASN A 102 10.41 -17.46 -1.25
C ASN A 102 9.51 -18.60 -0.77
N THR A 103 8.21 -18.34 -0.56
CA THR A 103 7.22 -19.40 -0.29
C THR A 103 6.93 -20.23 -1.55
N LEU A 104 7.01 -19.64 -2.74
CA LEU A 104 6.86 -20.33 -4.02
C LEU A 104 8.13 -21.06 -4.46
N ALA A 105 9.28 -20.39 -4.29
CA ALA A 105 10.60 -20.89 -4.64
C ALA A 105 11.49 -20.85 -3.40
N PRO A 106 11.51 -21.90 -2.56
CA PRO A 106 12.39 -21.94 -1.41
C PRO A 106 13.85 -22.03 -1.85
N VAL A 107 14.76 -21.67 -0.94
CA VAL A 107 16.22 -21.70 -1.17
C VAL A 107 16.70 -23.02 -1.75
N SER A 108 16.13 -24.16 -1.32
CA SER A 108 16.48 -25.47 -1.88
C SER A 108 16.21 -25.58 -3.39
N LYS A 109 15.12 -25.02 -3.90
CA LYS A 109 14.85 -24.97 -5.35
C LYS A 109 15.78 -24.03 -6.09
N HIS A 110 16.17 -22.92 -5.46
CA HIS A 110 17.18 -22.02 -6.02
C HIS A 110 18.54 -22.72 -6.13
N LEU A 111 18.96 -23.43 -5.08
CA LEU A 111 20.19 -24.22 -5.08
C LEU A 111 20.13 -25.34 -6.12
N GLN A 112 19.00 -26.06 -6.21
CA GLN A 112 18.81 -27.09 -7.24
C GLN A 112 18.96 -26.50 -8.65
N MET A 113 18.32 -25.35 -8.92
CA MET A 113 18.46 -24.69 -10.22
C MET A 113 19.92 -24.31 -10.52
N LEU A 114 20.67 -23.82 -9.54
CA LEU A 114 22.10 -23.51 -9.71
C LEU A 114 22.95 -24.76 -9.96
N GLN A 115 22.58 -25.91 -9.40
CA GLN A 115 23.20 -27.21 -9.70
C GLN A 115 22.88 -27.64 -11.13
N ASP A 116 21.62 -27.52 -11.54
CA ASP A 116 21.14 -27.94 -12.86
C ASP A 116 21.83 -27.17 -14.00
N ILE A 117 22.20 -25.90 -13.77
CA ILE A 117 22.96 -25.09 -14.74
C ILE A 117 24.49 -25.20 -14.57
N GLY A 118 24.98 -26.07 -13.68
CA GLY A 118 26.41 -26.32 -13.46
C GLY A 118 27.17 -25.19 -12.75
N TYR A 119 26.47 -24.26 -12.09
CA TYR A 119 27.12 -23.13 -11.40
C TYR A 119 27.65 -23.52 -10.01
N ILE A 120 26.95 -24.41 -9.30
CA ILE A 120 27.44 -24.98 -8.04
C ILE A 120 27.57 -26.50 -8.16
N MET A 121 28.58 -27.07 -7.50
CA MET A 121 28.78 -28.52 -7.48
C MET A 121 27.71 -29.20 -6.63
N SER A 122 27.22 -30.34 -7.10
CA SER A 122 26.46 -31.28 -6.28
C SER A 122 27.35 -31.76 -5.14
N ALA A 123 26.88 -31.62 -3.91
CA ALA A 123 27.56 -32.19 -2.73
C ALA A 123 27.49 -33.73 -2.75
#